data_AF-A0A8T3KRA8-F1
#
_entry.id   AF-A0A8T3KRA8-F1
#
_cell.length_a   1.000
_cell.length_b   1.000
_cell.length_c   1.000
_cell.angle_alpha   90.00
_cell.angle_beta   90.00
_cell.angle_gamma   90.00
#
_symmetry.space_group_name_H-M   'P 1'
#
loop_
_entity.id
_entity.type
_entity.pdbx_description
1 polymer ?
#
loop_
_entity_poly.entity_id
_entity_poly.type
_entity_poly.pdbx_seq_one_letter_code
_entity_poly.pdbx_strand_id
1 'polypeptide(L)'
;MHPEHHDTLAMFVSIAQGETLTLETLPKAKGVAWHAGTPLQLHVATDKGLYVSRDKGLSWNLSYPFRLPVTMISETTDSTLYAFVVGKGLLRMRGSESMWTPVNNKFGAQVLTQLSATADDPRRLVGLNQYGKIIVSSDGGVNWHRPGGSKKSLTESGRQGQKLFAEHCQSCHGVGGVGETYTLEALTNKNYIMAPALDGSAHAWHHTDEALVKTILDGSQRTERMVAWKTKGLDEQDAKDLVVYIKSLWDKRALECQGPKHMQCM
;
A
#
# COMPACT_ATOMS: atom_id res chain seq x y z
N MET A 1 -49.28 3.84 14.28
CA MET A 1 -48.24 4.28 15.22
C MET A 1 -46.89 3.90 14.63
N HIS A 2 -46.09 4.90 14.30
CA HIS A 2 -44.76 4.76 13.68
C HIS A 2 -43.77 4.04 14.61
N PRO A 3 -42.81 3.26 14.08
CA PRO A 3 -41.58 2.97 14.80
C PRO A 3 -40.57 4.12 14.59
N GLU A 4 -39.96 4.53 15.70
CA GLU A 4 -38.97 5.60 15.77
C GLU A 4 -37.68 5.22 15.03
N HIS A 5 -37.21 6.15 14.19
CA HIS A 5 -35.89 6.09 13.58
C HIS A 5 -34.84 6.43 14.64
N HIS A 6 -33.93 5.51 14.90
CA HIS A 6 -32.67 5.81 15.57
C HIS A 6 -31.79 6.65 14.63
N ASP A 7 -31.81 7.96 14.82
CA ASP A 7 -30.84 8.87 14.23
C ASP A 7 -29.46 8.63 14.86
N THR A 8 -28.61 7.89 14.16
CA THR A 8 -27.17 7.90 14.41
C THR A 8 -26.63 9.29 14.05
N LEU A 9 -26.40 10.12 15.06
CA LEU A 9 -25.65 11.36 14.94
C LEU A 9 -24.28 11.08 14.32
N ALA A 10 -24.06 11.56 13.10
CA ALA A 10 -22.73 11.73 12.55
C ALA A 10 -21.98 12.75 13.41
N MET A 11 -20.96 12.29 14.15
CA MET A 11 -19.99 13.19 14.77
C MET A 11 -19.22 13.91 13.66
N PHE A 12 -19.57 15.17 13.42
CA PHE A 12 -18.72 16.10 12.69
C PHE A 12 -17.48 16.37 13.54
N VAL A 13 -16.37 15.70 13.23
CA VAL A 13 -15.07 16.08 13.77
C VAL A 13 -14.71 17.43 13.14
N SER A 14 -14.82 18.49 13.95
CA SER A 14 -14.25 19.80 13.63
C SER A 14 -12.78 19.60 13.31
N ILE A 15 -12.41 19.82 12.04
CA ILE A 15 -11.02 19.84 11.61
C ILE A 15 -10.37 20.97 12.43
N ALA A 16 -9.41 20.65 13.28
CA ALA A 16 -8.66 21.65 14.03
C ALA A 16 -8.18 22.74 13.06
N GLN A 17 -8.30 24.01 13.44
CA GLN A 17 -7.81 25.16 12.68
C GLN A 17 -6.30 25.02 12.48
N GLY A 18 -5.91 24.33 11.42
CA GLY A 18 -4.54 24.24 10.97
C GLY A 18 -4.12 25.58 10.39
N GLU A 19 -2.84 25.90 10.54
CA GLU A 19 -2.20 27.01 9.85
C GLU A 19 -2.53 26.98 8.35
N THR A 20 -3.11 28.06 7.85
CA THR A 20 -3.32 28.28 6.41
C THR A 20 -1.98 28.64 5.78
N LEU A 21 -1.56 27.85 4.79
CA LEU A 21 -0.28 28.04 4.10
C LEU A 21 -0.46 28.92 2.86
N THR A 22 0.64 29.54 2.43
CA THR A 22 0.77 30.20 1.12
C THR A 22 1.45 29.26 0.14
N LEU A 23 1.54 29.63 -1.14
CA LEU A 23 2.32 28.86 -2.12
C LEU A 23 3.80 28.73 -1.72
N GLU A 24 4.37 29.74 -1.06
CA GLU A 24 5.77 29.76 -0.63
C GLU A 24 6.04 28.82 0.55
N THR A 25 5.06 28.63 1.43
CA THR A 25 5.18 27.75 2.61
C THR A 25 4.58 26.37 2.38
N LEU A 26 3.95 26.13 1.22
CA LEU A 26 3.41 24.83 0.85
C LEU A 26 4.55 23.80 0.67
N PRO A 27 4.48 22.62 1.29
CA PRO A 27 5.45 21.55 1.07
C PRO A 27 5.50 21.12 -0.40
N LYS A 28 6.66 20.58 -0.82
CA LYS A 28 6.91 20.25 -2.23
C LYS A 28 5.85 19.28 -2.78
N ALA A 29 5.14 19.73 -3.81
CA ALA A 29 4.12 18.94 -4.47
C ALA A 29 4.71 17.68 -5.13
N LYS A 30 3.97 16.58 -5.01
CA LYS A 30 4.18 15.29 -5.69
C LYS A 30 3.15 15.04 -6.79
N GLY A 31 1.98 15.69 -6.68
CA GLY A 31 0.92 15.66 -7.67
C GLY A 31 -0.11 16.73 -7.36
N VAL A 32 -0.88 17.09 -8.38
CA VAL A 32 -1.94 18.10 -8.29
C VAL A 32 -3.15 17.62 -9.09
N ALA A 33 -4.35 17.87 -8.58
CA ALA A 33 -5.58 17.54 -9.28
C ALA A 33 -6.65 18.61 -9.02
N TRP A 34 -7.48 18.86 -10.04
CA TRP A 34 -8.65 19.70 -9.90
C TRP A 34 -9.81 18.86 -9.36
N HIS A 35 -10.65 19.47 -8.53
CA HIS A 35 -11.90 18.87 -8.09
C HIS A 35 -13.05 19.75 -8.55
N ALA A 36 -13.90 19.19 -9.41
CA ALA A 36 -15.09 19.87 -9.92
C ALA A 36 -16.02 20.23 -8.74
N GLY A 37 -16.12 21.51 -8.41
CA GLY A 37 -16.95 22.03 -7.33
C GLY A 37 -17.14 23.54 -7.47
N THR A 38 -17.97 24.14 -6.62
CA THR A 38 -18.17 25.59 -6.59
C THR A 38 -17.91 26.12 -5.17
N PRO A 39 -16.78 26.81 -4.93
CA PRO A 39 -15.72 27.13 -5.87
C PRO A 39 -14.93 25.90 -6.33
N LEU A 40 -14.31 26.01 -7.52
CA LEU A 40 -13.37 25.03 -8.05
C LEU A 40 -12.22 24.86 -7.06
N GLN A 41 -11.84 23.61 -6.77
CA GLN A 41 -10.82 23.32 -5.76
C GLN A 41 -9.58 22.72 -6.42
N LEU A 42 -8.41 23.10 -5.91
CA LEU A 42 -7.12 22.55 -6.33
C LEU A 42 -6.55 21.72 -5.17
N HIS A 43 -6.38 20.42 -5.37
CA HIS A 43 -5.81 19.51 -4.36
C HIS A 43 -4.37 19.17 -4.71
N VAL A 44 -3.50 19.17 -3.70
CA VAL A 44 -2.06 18.89 -3.87
C VAL A 44 -1.60 17.81 -2.88
N ALA A 45 -1.01 16.75 -3.43
CA ALA A 45 -0.29 15.74 -2.68
C ALA A 45 1.13 16.22 -2.36
N THR A 46 1.57 16.07 -1.11
CA THR A 46 2.93 16.44 -0.67
C THR A 46 3.54 15.37 0.24
N ASP A 47 4.82 15.52 0.58
CA ASP A 47 5.48 14.69 1.60
C ASP A 47 5.01 14.96 3.04
N LYS A 48 4.22 16.01 3.28
CA LYS A 48 3.73 16.42 4.60
C LYS A 48 2.21 16.46 4.73
N GLY A 49 1.46 16.03 3.71
CA GLY A 49 -0.01 16.03 3.74
C GLY A 49 -0.68 16.24 2.41
N LEU A 50 -2.01 16.15 2.44
CA LEU A 50 -2.92 16.47 1.34
C LEU A 50 -3.50 17.85 1.61
N TYR A 51 -3.29 18.80 0.70
CA TYR A 51 -3.74 20.18 0.85
C TYR A 51 -4.76 20.55 -0.21
N VAL A 52 -5.63 21.51 0.09
CA VAL A 52 -6.63 22.06 -0.82
C VAL A 52 -6.58 23.59 -0.82
N SER A 53 -6.64 24.17 -2.01
CA SER A 53 -6.92 25.58 -2.24
C SER A 53 -8.30 25.76 -2.87
N ARG A 54 -9.02 26.79 -2.42
CA ARG A 54 -10.36 27.18 -2.91
C ARG A 54 -10.35 28.55 -3.58
N ASP A 55 -9.17 29.16 -3.69
CA ASP A 55 -8.93 30.53 -4.11
C ASP A 55 -7.82 30.61 -5.17
N LYS A 56 -7.77 29.62 -6.06
CA LYS A 56 -6.85 29.54 -7.21
C LYS A 56 -5.37 29.46 -6.80
N GLY A 57 -5.08 28.83 -5.67
CA GLY A 57 -3.73 28.55 -5.18
C GLY A 57 -3.13 29.63 -4.29
N LEU A 58 -3.91 30.63 -3.87
CA LEU A 58 -3.44 31.71 -2.99
C LEU A 58 -3.27 31.21 -1.55
N SER A 59 -4.23 30.44 -1.05
CA SER A 59 -4.20 29.85 0.29
C SER A 59 -4.47 28.35 0.29
N TRP A 60 -3.85 27.65 1.23
CA TRP A 60 -3.86 26.19 1.30
C TRP A 60 -4.20 25.72 2.71
N ASN A 61 -5.18 24.82 2.80
CA ASN A 61 -5.58 24.19 4.05
C ASN A 61 -5.46 22.67 3.93
N LEU A 62 -5.42 21.95 5.06
CA LEU A 62 -5.43 20.49 5.03
C LEU A 62 -6.75 19.99 4.39
N SER A 63 -6.60 19.17 3.36
CA SER A 63 -7.70 18.45 2.70
C SER A 63 -8.00 17.12 3.39
N TYR A 64 -7.02 16.57 4.10
CA TYR A 64 -7.13 15.36 4.91
C TYR A 64 -6.53 15.60 6.30
N PRO A 65 -7.16 15.15 7.41
CA PRO A 65 -6.80 15.57 8.77
C PRO A 65 -5.43 15.09 9.25
N PHE A 66 -4.79 14.14 8.55
CA PHE A 66 -3.48 13.62 8.93
C PHE A 66 -2.36 14.19 8.04
N ARG A 67 -1.33 14.75 8.68
CA ARG A 67 -0.08 15.19 8.03
C ARG A 67 0.85 14.02 7.72
N LEU A 68 0.40 13.17 6.81
CA LEU A 68 1.13 11.99 6.34
C LEU A 68 1.62 12.21 4.90
N PRO A 69 2.72 11.55 4.48
CA PRO A 69 3.15 11.60 3.09
C PRO A 69 2.04 11.11 2.15
N VAL A 70 1.82 11.86 1.07
CA VAL A 70 0.89 11.53 0.00
C VAL A 70 1.70 11.30 -1.26
N THR A 71 1.71 10.06 -1.74
CA THR A 71 2.59 9.65 -2.83
C THR A 71 2.02 9.98 -4.20
N MET A 72 0.70 10.10 -4.30
CA MET A 72 0.02 10.43 -5.56
C MET A 72 -1.37 11.00 -5.32
N ILE A 73 -1.84 11.78 -6.30
CA ILE A 73 -3.23 12.21 -6.48
C ILE A 73 -3.56 12.15 -7.97
N SER A 74 -4.76 11.72 -8.33
CA SER A 74 -5.22 11.59 -9.72
C SER A 74 -6.73 11.80 -9.82
N GLU A 75 -7.17 12.37 -10.94
CA GLU A 75 -8.58 12.56 -11.28
C GLU A 75 -8.97 11.58 -12.39
N THR A 76 -10.16 10.99 -12.28
CA THR A 76 -10.72 10.12 -13.32
C THR A 76 -11.75 10.87 -14.18
N THR A 77 -12.22 10.25 -15.26
CA THR A 77 -13.13 10.89 -16.23
C THR A 77 -14.49 11.28 -15.65
N ASP A 78 -14.89 10.73 -14.51
CA ASP A 78 -16.13 11.10 -13.79
C ASP A 78 -15.89 12.13 -12.67
N SER A 79 -14.75 12.83 -12.70
CA SER A 79 -14.29 13.77 -11.66
C SER A 79 -14.14 13.17 -10.26
N THR A 80 -13.99 11.84 -10.17
CA THR A 80 -13.53 11.21 -8.94
C THR A 80 -12.03 11.44 -8.76
N LEU A 81 -11.66 11.98 -7.59
CA LEU A 81 -10.29 12.03 -7.14
C LEU A 81 -9.90 10.77 -6.39
N TYR A 82 -8.68 10.31 -6.63
CA TYR A 82 -7.98 9.30 -5.86
C TYR A 82 -6.70 9.88 -5.29
N ALA A 83 -6.37 9.55 -4.04
CA ALA A 83 -5.09 9.88 -3.42
C ALA A 83 -4.56 8.68 -2.64
N PHE A 84 -3.25 8.48 -2.63
CA PHE A 84 -2.62 7.47 -1.80
C PHE A 84 -1.88 8.11 -0.64
N VAL A 85 -2.38 7.88 0.58
CA VAL A 85 -1.80 8.42 1.81
C VAL A 85 -1.07 7.29 2.54
N VAL A 86 0.23 7.45 2.77
CA VAL A 86 1.07 6.40 3.37
C VAL A 86 0.53 6.01 4.75
N GLY A 87 0.29 4.71 4.95
CA GLY A 87 -0.30 4.13 6.17
C GLY A 87 -1.83 4.21 6.28
N LYS A 88 -2.49 5.02 5.44
CA LYS A 88 -3.97 5.09 5.34
C LYS A 88 -4.51 4.44 4.07
N GLY A 89 -3.66 4.29 3.05
CA GLY A 89 -3.96 3.60 1.81
C GLY A 89 -4.60 4.50 0.76
N LEU A 90 -5.37 3.89 -0.12
CA LEU A 90 -6.10 4.56 -1.19
C LEU A 90 -7.36 5.22 -0.63
N LEU A 91 -7.46 6.53 -0.83
CA LEU A 91 -8.63 7.35 -0.54
C LEU A 91 -9.28 7.79 -1.84
N ARG A 92 -10.56 8.12 -1.77
CA ARG A 92 -11.36 8.64 -2.89
C ARG A 92 -12.25 9.79 -2.45
N MET A 93 -12.45 10.77 -3.31
CA MET A 93 -13.49 11.78 -3.18
C MET A 93 -14.20 11.93 -4.53
N ARG A 94 -15.50 11.63 -4.59
CA ARG A 94 -16.28 11.78 -5.84
C ARG A 94 -16.56 13.25 -6.14
N GLY A 95 -16.80 13.60 -7.40
CA GLY A 95 -17.02 15.00 -7.83
C GLY A 95 -18.02 15.79 -6.97
N SER A 96 -19.14 15.18 -6.58
CA SER A 96 -20.16 15.83 -5.73
C SER A 96 -19.85 15.84 -4.22
N GLU A 97 -18.82 15.12 -3.79
CA GLU A 97 -18.44 14.96 -2.38
C GLU A 97 -17.41 16.03 -1.98
N SER A 98 -17.37 16.34 -0.68
CA SER A 98 -16.43 17.29 -0.08
C SER A 98 -15.44 16.64 0.89
N MET A 99 -15.54 15.32 1.07
CA MET A 99 -14.74 14.56 2.03
C MET A 99 -14.11 13.33 1.38
N TRP A 100 -12.89 13.01 1.82
CA TRP A 100 -12.18 11.79 1.45
C TRP A 100 -12.76 10.57 2.16
N THR A 101 -13.04 9.53 1.40
CA THR A 101 -13.48 8.22 1.90
C THR A 101 -12.37 7.19 1.68
N PRO A 102 -11.99 6.39 2.68
CA PRO A 102 -11.08 5.27 2.50
C PRO A 102 -11.65 4.21 1.55
N VAL A 103 -10.83 3.73 0.62
CA VAL A 103 -11.18 2.66 -0.32
C VAL A 103 -10.49 1.36 0.07
N ASN A 104 -9.17 1.40 0.28
CA ASN A 104 -8.38 0.20 0.58
C ASN A 104 -7.05 0.55 1.27
N ASN A 105 -6.65 -0.21 2.29
CA ASN A 105 -5.36 -0.09 2.98
C ASN A 105 -4.55 -1.41 3.03
N LYS A 106 -4.89 -2.39 2.20
CA LYS A 106 -4.27 -3.73 2.18
C LYS A 106 -3.04 -3.81 1.25
N PHE A 107 -2.37 -2.68 1.00
CA PHE A 107 -1.18 -2.63 0.15
C PHE A 107 0.11 -3.05 0.88
N GLY A 108 0.05 -3.26 2.19
CA GLY A 108 1.21 -3.61 3.00
C GLY A 108 2.31 -2.56 2.92
N ALA A 109 3.53 -3.00 2.60
CA ALA A 109 4.69 -2.12 2.46
C ALA A 109 4.73 -1.39 1.10
N GLN A 110 3.71 -1.57 0.25
CA GLN A 110 3.63 -0.95 -1.07
C GLN A 110 2.84 0.36 -1.02
N VAL A 111 3.26 1.33 -1.82
CA VAL A 111 2.59 2.62 -1.98
C VAL A 111 2.37 2.89 -3.47
N LEU A 112 1.22 3.46 -3.83
CA LEU A 112 0.97 3.87 -5.20
C LEU A 112 1.65 5.20 -5.50
N THR A 113 2.39 5.26 -6.60
CA THR A 113 3.06 6.46 -7.09
C THR A 113 2.35 7.07 -8.30
N GLN A 114 1.60 6.25 -9.04
CA GLN A 114 0.75 6.69 -10.16
C GLN A 114 -0.51 5.83 -10.21
N LEU A 115 -1.59 6.41 -10.73
CA LEU A 115 -2.87 5.73 -10.96
C LEU A 115 -3.60 6.43 -12.09
N SER A 116 -4.08 5.63 -13.04
CA SER A 116 -4.91 6.07 -14.16
C SER A 116 -6.16 5.21 -14.25
N ALA A 117 -7.27 5.82 -14.62
CA ALA A 117 -8.52 5.12 -14.94
C ALA A 117 -8.64 4.92 -16.46
N THR A 118 -9.35 3.88 -16.88
CA THR A 118 -9.75 3.76 -18.29
C THR A 118 -10.88 4.71 -18.64
N ALA A 119 -10.93 5.18 -19.89
CA ALA A 119 -11.93 6.14 -20.33
C ALA A 119 -13.35 5.54 -20.42
N ASP A 120 -13.48 4.24 -20.69
CA ASP A 120 -14.75 3.53 -20.83
C ASP A 120 -15.39 3.15 -19.49
N ASP A 121 -14.57 2.86 -18.46
CA ASP A 121 -15.04 2.63 -17.09
C ASP A 121 -14.05 3.27 -16.10
N PRO A 122 -14.40 4.39 -15.43
CA PRO A 122 -13.53 5.05 -14.46
C PRO A 122 -13.25 4.21 -13.20
N ARG A 123 -13.93 3.06 -13.03
CA ARG A 123 -13.63 2.10 -11.95
C ARG A 123 -12.54 1.10 -12.32
N ARG A 124 -12.15 1.00 -13.60
CA ARG A 124 -11.01 0.19 -14.01
C ARG A 124 -9.75 1.02 -13.87
N LEU A 125 -8.94 0.67 -12.87
CA LEU A 125 -7.76 1.42 -12.48
C LEU A 125 -6.49 0.62 -12.79
N VAL A 126 -5.47 1.32 -13.26
CA VAL A 126 -4.10 0.83 -13.40
C VAL A 126 -3.23 1.67 -12.48
N GLY A 127 -2.48 1.03 -11.58
CA GLY A 127 -1.58 1.67 -10.64
C GLY A 127 -0.14 1.22 -10.82
N LEU A 128 0.80 2.12 -10.51
CA LEU A 128 2.22 1.80 -10.34
C LEU A 128 2.60 1.94 -8.87
N ASN A 129 3.33 0.96 -8.35
CA ASN A 129 3.92 1.06 -7.02
C ASN A 129 5.32 1.71 -7.04
N GLN A 130 5.92 1.92 -5.88
CA GLN A 130 7.27 2.50 -5.75
C GLN A 130 8.39 1.67 -6.40
N TYR A 131 8.12 0.41 -6.70
CA TYR A 131 9.06 -0.52 -7.35
C TYR A 131 8.83 -0.62 -8.87
N GLY A 132 7.97 0.22 -9.45
CA GLY A 132 7.64 0.21 -10.87
C GLY A 132 6.77 -0.98 -11.30
N LYS A 133 6.15 -1.71 -10.36
CA LYS A 133 5.24 -2.82 -10.68
C LYS A 133 3.84 -2.29 -10.98
N ILE A 134 3.24 -2.83 -12.04
CA ILE A 134 1.86 -2.56 -12.43
C ILE A 134 0.91 -3.45 -11.61
N ILE A 135 -0.12 -2.83 -11.05
CA ILE A 135 -1.28 -3.51 -10.47
C ILE A 135 -2.57 -2.93 -11.04
N VAL A 136 -3.63 -3.73 -11.09
CA VAL A 136 -4.90 -3.34 -11.68
C VAL A 136 -6.06 -3.64 -10.75
N SER A 137 -7.12 -2.85 -10.88
CA SER A 137 -8.40 -3.00 -10.20
C SER A 137 -9.52 -2.83 -11.21
N SER A 138 -10.60 -3.61 -11.08
CA SER A 138 -11.81 -3.52 -11.91
C SER A 138 -13.02 -3.00 -11.13
N ASP A 139 -12.85 -2.62 -9.87
CA ASP A 139 -13.92 -2.30 -8.92
C ASP A 139 -13.68 -0.98 -8.17
N GLY A 140 -12.97 -0.04 -8.80
CA GLY A 140 -12.75 1.30 -8.27
C GLY A 140 -11.73 1.35 -7.15
N GLY A 141 -10.80 0.39 -7.12
CA GLY A 141 -9.69 0.32 -6.18
C GLY A 141 -9.96 -0.49 -4.92
N VAL A 142 -11.08 -1.23 -4.86
CA VAL A 142 -11.44 -2.07 -3.71
C VAL A 142 -10.58 -3.33 -3.69
N ASN A 143 -10.41 -3.99 -4.83
CA ASN A 143 -9.52 -5.13 -4.99
C ASN A 143 -8.45 -4.83 -6.05
N TRP A 144 -7.24 -5.35 -5.80
CA TRP A 144 -6.09 -5.18 -6.68
C TRP A 144 -5.42 -6.52 -6.94
N HIS A 145 -4.91 -6.68 -8.15
CA HIS A 145 -4.09 -7.83 -8.51
C HIS A 145 -3.05 -7.45 -9.57
N ARG A 146 -2.05 -8.30 -9.77
CA ARG A 146 -1.08 -8.15 -10.85
C ARG A 146 -1.71 -8.58 -12.19
N PRO A 147 -1.48 -7.86 -13.29
CA PRO A 147 -1.89 -8.32 -14.61
C PRO A 147 -1.25 -9.66 -14.97
N GLY A 148 -1.99 -10.55 -15.64
CA GLY A 148 -1.46 -11.83 -16.13
C GLY A 148 -1.11 -12.87 -15.05
N GLY A 149 -1.39 -12.59 -13.77
CA GLY A 149 -1.19 -13.55 -12.69
C GLY A 149 -2.33 -14.57 -12.61
N SER A 150 -2.21 -15.71 -13.29
CA SER A 150 -3.05 -16.87 -12.97
C SER A 150 -2.68 -17.38 -11.57
N LYS A 151 -3.65 -17.63 -10.69
CA LYS A 151 -3.41 -18.35 -9.44
C LYS A 151 -2.80 -19.71 -9.79
N LYS A 152 -1.49 -19.87 -9.57
CA LYS A 152 -0.81 -21.13 -9.80
C LYS A 152 -1.34 -22.16 -8.79
N SER A 153 -1.65 -23.37 -9.26
CA SER A 153 -1.91 -24.47 -8.34
C SER A 153 -0.66 -24.74 -7.52
N LEU A 154 -0.80 -24.77 -6.20
CA LEU A 154 0.31 -25.08 -5.30
C LEU A 154 0.61 -26.59 -5.33
N THR A 155 1.90 -26.93 -5.20
CA THR A 155 2.33 -28.29 -4.86
C THR A 155 1.94 -28.62 -3.42
N GLU A 156 2.13 -29.86 -2.97
CA GLU A 156 1.88 -30.23 -1.56
C GLU A 156 2.75 -29.39 -0.61
N SER A 157 4.06 -29.31 -0.89
CA SER A 157 5.00 -28.43 -0.18
C SER A 157 4.55 -26.96 -0.20
N GLY A 158 4.04 -26.47 -1.33
CA GLY A 158 3.48 -25.11 -1.42
C GLY A 158 2.22 -24.90 -0.57
N ARG A 159 1.35 -25.91 -0.43
CA ARG A 159 0.17 -25.85 0.45
C ARG A 159 0.56 -25.87 1.92
N GLN A 160 1.51 -26.72 2.30
CA GLN A 160 2.05 -26.75 3.66
C GLN A 160 2.72 -25.41 4.00
N GLY A 161 3.56 -24.88 3.10
CA GLY A 161 4.15 -23.55 3.23
C GLY A 161 3.13 -22.44 3.35
N GLN A 162 2.02 -22.49 2.60
CA GLN A 162 0.95 -21.51 2.71
C GLN A 162 0.30 -21.52 4.11
N LYS A 163 0.04 -22.71 4.65
CA LYS A 163 -0.52 -22.88 5.99
C LYS A 163 0.43 -22.30 7.05
N LEU A 164 1.69 -22.72 7.02
CA LEU A 164 2.74 -22.23 7.93
C LEU A 164 2.89 -20.71 7.84
N PHE A 165 2.82 -20.15 6.62
CA PHE A 165 2.92 -18.72 6.42
C PHE A 165 1.76 -17.98 7.09
N ALA A 166 0.53 -18.48 6.94
CA ALA A 166 -0.65 -17.90 7.58
C ALA A 166 -0.55 -17.93 9.11
N GLU A 167 0.02 -19.00 9.67
CA GLU A 167 0.16 -19.23 11.12
C GLU A 167 1.30 -18.40 11.74
N HIS A 168 2.43 -18.28 11.05
CA HIS A 168 3.67 -17.75 11.64
C HIS A 168 4.15 -16.43 11.04
N CYS A 169 3.94 -16.21 9.75
CA CYS A 169 4.61 -15.10 9.03
C CYS A 169 3.66 -13.95 8.70
N GLN A 170 2.38 -14.26 8.44
CA GLN A 170 1.41 -13.32 7.89
C GLN A 170 1.12 -12.12 8.79
N SER A 171 1.17 -12.31 10.12
CA SER A 171 0.92 -11.22 11.08
C SER A 171 1.90 -10.06 10.92
N CYS A 172 3.13 -10.33 10.49
CA CYS A 172 4.15 -9.33 10.21
C CYS A 172 4.27 -9.01 8.72
N HIS A 173 4.35 -10.03 7.86
CA HIS A 173 4.59 -9.87 6.42
C HIS A 173 3.33 -9.61 5.59
N GLY A 174 2.17 -9.49 6.22
CA GLY A 174 0.90 -9.20 5.56
C GLY A 174 0.31 -10.39 4.80
N VAL A 175 -1.01 -10.31 4.55
CA VAL A 175 -1.75 -11.32 3.79
C VAL A 175 -1.15 -11.45 2.38
N GLY A 176 -0.77 -12.67 1.99
CA GLY A 176 -0.12 -12.89 0.70
C GLY A 176 1.27 -12.27 0.58
N GLY A 177 1.93 -11.92 1.69
CA GLY A 177 3.31 -11.42 1.69
C GLY A 177 3.46 -9.97 1.20
N VAL A 178 2.42 -9.14 1.28
CA VAL A 178 2.45 -7.73 0.81
C VAL A 178 3.34 -6.81 1.67
N GLY A 179 3.84 -7.30 2.80
CA GLY A 179 4.63 -6.55 3.77
C GLY A 179 3.78 -5.84 4.81
N GLU A 180 4.46 -5.25 5.79
CA GLU A 180 3.82 -4.49 6.86
C GLU A 180 3.31 -3.14 6.37
N THR A 181 2.09 -2.78 6.76
CA THR A 181 1.53 -1.44 6.50
C THR A 181 2.23 -0.39 7.35
N TYR A 182 2.63 0.71 6.72
CA TYR A 182 3.28 1.84 7.40
C TYR A 182 2.45 2.37 8.58
N THR A 183 3.08 2.44 9.75
CA THR A 183 2.55 3.13 10.94
C THR A 183 3.24 4.49 11.11
N LEU A 184 2.72 5.35 12.00
CA LEU A 184 3.41 6.59 12.35
C LEU A 184 4.82 6.30 12.90
N GLU A 185 4.94 5.29 13.76
CA GLU A 185 6.24 4.86 14.28
C GLU A 185 7.19 4.45 13.16
N ALA A 186 6.75 3.63 12.21
CA ALA A 186 7.58 3.22 11.08
C ALA A 186 8.04 4.40 10.21
N LEU A 187 7.28 5.50 10.17
CA LEU A 187 7.62 6.71 9.41
C LEU A 187 8.54 7.66 10.18
N THR A 188 8.52 7.65 11.51
CA THR A 188 9.27 8.62 12.33
C THR A 188 10.46 8.03 13.07
N ASN A 189 10.46 6.71 13.32
CA ASN A 189 11.51 6.01 14.03
C ASN A 189 12.49 5.35 13.05
N LYS A 190 13.70 5.91 12.92
CA LYS A 190 14.75 5.40 12.02
C LYS A 190 15.24 3.99 12.37
N ASN A 191 15.02 3.54 13.61
CA ASN A 191 15.42 2.21 14.06
C ASN A 191 14.32 1.15 13.84
N TYR A 192 13.12 1.57 13.42
CA TYR A 192 12.03 0.64 13.15
C TYR A 192 12.27 -0.07 11.81
N ILE A 193 12.53 -1.38 11.87
CA ILE A 193 12.66 -2.21 10.67
C ILE A 193 11.32 -2.88 10.42
N MET A 194 10.64 -2.43 9.37
CA MET A 194 9.38 -3.03 8.93
C MET A 194 9.60 -4.44 8.39
N ALA A 195 8.60 -5.30 8.56
CA ALA A 195 8.58 -6.58 7.86
C ALA A 195 8.40 -6.33 6.34
N PRO A 196 9.39 -6.71 5.50
CA PRO A 196 9.34 -6.42 4.08
C PRO A 196 8.27 -7.25 3.37
N ALA A 197 7.85 -6.79 2.19
CA ALA A 197 7.07 -7.61 1.28
C ALA A 197 7.88 -8.84 0.82
N LEU A 198 7.25 -9.99 0.86
CA LEU A 198 7.77 -11.28 0.41
C LEU A 198 7.09 -11.76 -0.88
N ASP A 199 6.11 -11.01 -1.39
CA ASP A 199 5.36 -11.32 -2.62
C ASP A 199 6.16 -11.07 -3.92
N GLY A 200 7.46 -10.78 -3.83
CA GLY A 200 8.32 -10.47 -4.98
C GLY A 200 8.31 -9.00 -5.40
N SER A 201 7.55 -8.12 -4.75
CA SER A 201 7.60 -6.67 -5.03
C SER A 201 8.85 -6.00 -4.46
N ALA A 202 9.40 -6.54 -3.37
CA ALA A 202 10.56 -5.99 -2.67
C ALA A 202 11.79 -6.90 -2.83
N HIS A 203 12.70 -6.90 -1.85
CA HIS A 203 14.08 -7.36 -2.03
C HIS A 203 14.31 -8.88 -1.90
N ALA A 204 13.32 -9.65 -1.42
CA ALA A 204 13.51 -11.05 -1.05
C ALA A 204 14.10 -11.94 -2.16
N TRP A 205 13.74 -11.70 -3.42
CA TRP A 205 14.22 -12.47 -4.57
C TRP A 205 15.72 -12.26 -4.88
N HIS A 206 16.39 -11.26 -4.29
CA HIS A 206 17.86 -11.12 -4.38
C HIS A 206 18.62 -12.21 -3.61
N HIS A 207 17.94 -13.02 -2.79
CA HIS A 207 18.55 -14.06 -1.96
C HIS A 207 18.34 -15.46 -2.54
N THR A 208 19.27 -16.37 -2.23
CA THR A 208 19.11 -17.80 -2.55
C THR A 208 18.10 -18.48 -1.62
N ASP A 209 17.63 -19.66 -2.00
CA ASP A 209 16.71 -20.45 -1.16
C ASP A 209 17.36 -20.76 0.20
N GLU A 210 18.65 -21.08 0.23
CA GLU A 210 19.40 -21.36 1.46
C GLU A 210 19.46 -20.15 2.39
N ALA A 211 19.66 -18.96 1.83
CA ALA A 211 19.67 -17.72 2.61
C ALA A 211 18.28 -17.38 3.19
N LEU A 212 17.22 -17.66 2.43
CA LEU A 212 15.84 -17.49 2.90
C LEU A 212 15.51 -18.50 4.02
N VAL A 213 15.81 -19.79 3.83
CA VAL A 213 15.65 -20.83 4.85
C VAL A 213 16.41 -20.46 6.13
N LYS A 214 17.67 -20.05 6.00
CA LYS A 214 18.48 -19.63 7.14
C LYS A 214 17.86 -18.44 7.88
N THR A 215 17.34 -17.45 7.16
CA THR A 215 16.68 -16.29 7.77
C THR A 215 15.41 -16.69 8.52
N ILE A 216 14.63 -17.65 8.00
CA ILE A 216 13.45 -18.18 8.68
C ILE A 216 13.85 -18.90 9.98
N LEU A 217 14.84 -19.78 9.92
CA LEU A 217 15.25 -20.59 11.06
C LEU A 217 15.98 -19.79 12.14
N ASP A 218 16.90 -18.90 11.74
CA ASP A 218 17.78 -18.18 12.65
C ASP A 218 17.28 -16.77 13.02
N GLY A 219 16.27 -16.26 12.33
CA GLY A 219 15.79 -14.89 12.49
C GLY A 219 16.70 -13.85 11.85
N SER A 220 16.44 -12.57 12.13
CA SER A 220 17.22 -11.45 11.61
C SER A 220 18.20 -10.92 12.64
N GLN A 221 19.46 -10.74 12.24
CA GLN A 221 20.46 -10.05 13.06
C GLN A 221 20.23 -8.53 13.14
N ARG A 222 19.38 -7.97 12.26
CA ARG A 222 19.12 -6.53 12.21
C ARG A 222 17.98 -6.11 13.11
N THR A 223 17.10 -7.03 13.49
CA THR A 223 15.92 -6.75 14.30
C THR A 223 15.45 -7.98 15.03
N GLU A 224 15.06 -7.81 16.30
CA GLU A 224 14.47 -8.85 17.12
C GLU A 224 13.04 -9.21 16.69
N ARG A 225 12.40 -8.39 15.86
CA ARG A 225 11.03 -8.62 15.36
C ARG A 225 10.93 -9.86 14.49
N MET A 226 11.99 -10.19 13.74
CA MET A 226 12.07 -11.41 12.95
C MET A 226 12.80 -12.48 13.76
N VAL A 227 12.01 -13.25 14.52
CA VAL A 227 12.49 -14.26 15.45
C VAL A 227 13.08 -15.50 14.75
N ALA A 228 13.88 -16.26 15.48
CA ALA A 228 14.39 -17.56 15.06
C ALA A 228 13.30 -18.64 15.19
N TRP A 229 12.61 -18.97 14.10
CA TRP A 229 11.48 -19.91 14.14
C TRP A 229 11.88 -21.34 14.52
N LYS A 230 13.16 -21.70 14.38
CA LYS A 230 13.68 -22.99 14.89
C LYS A 230 13.51 -23.14 16.40
N THR A 231 13.57 -22.02 17.13
CA THR A 231 13.33 -21.99 18.59
C THR A 231 11.85 -22.04 18.95
N LYS A 232 10.98 -21.94 17.94
CA LYS A 232 9.52 -21.93 18.04
C LYS A 232 8.87 -23.16 17.41
N GLY A 233 9.66 -24.16 17.03
CA GLY A 233 9.18 -25.47 16.58
C GLY A 233 9.15 -25.69 15.08
N LEU A 234 9.60 -24.73 14.25
CA LEU A 234 9.76 -24.98 12.81
C LEU A 234 11.09 -25.68 12.53
N ASP A 235 11.06 -26.73 11.71
CA ASP A 235 12.26 -27.41 11.25
C ASP A 235 12.72 -26.93 9.85
N GLU A 236 13.78 -27.54 9.33
CA GLU A 236 14.33 -27.18 8.03
C GLU A 236 13.35 -27.46 6.87
N GLN A 237 12.52 -28.49 6.98
CA GLN A 237 11.52 -28.81 5.95
C GLN A 237 10.38 -27.80 5.97
N ASP A 238 9.91 -27.38 7.14
CA ASP A 238 8.94 -26.30 7.28
C ASP A 238 9.45 -25.00 6.63
N ALA A 239 10.72 -24.67 6.87
CA ALA A 239 11.35 -23.50 6.26
C ALA A 239 11.46 -23.61 4.73
N LYS A 240 11.77 -24.80 4.20
CA LYS A 240 11.77 -25.05 2.74
C LYS A 240 10.37 -24.91 2.14
N ASP A 241 9.35 -25.45 2.80
CA ASP A 241 7.95 -25.34 2.37
C ASP A 241 7.48 -23.89 2.37
N LEU A 242 7.83 -23.11 3.40
CA LEU A 242 7.63 -21.67 3.45
C LEU A 242 8.27 -20.96 2.27
N VAL A 243 9.53 -21.29 1.91
CA VAL A 243 10.22 -20.70 0.76
C VAL A 243 9.53 -21.07 -0.56
N VAL A 244 9.04 -22.31 -0.71
CA VAL A 244 8.24 -22.73 -1.88
C VAL A 244 6.97 -21.87 -2.00
N TYR A 245 6.25 -21.66 -0.90
CA TYR A 245 5.07 -20.79 -0.92
C TYR A 245 5.43 -19.33 -1.23
N ILE A 246 6.45 -18.76 -0.59
CA ILE A 246 6.92 -17.38 -0.86
C ILE A 246 7.23 -17.20 -2.34
N LYS A 247 7.96 -18.12 -2.95
CA LYS A 247 8.30 -18.11 -4.38
C LYS A 247 7.08 -18.27 -5.28
N SER A 248 6.03 -18.94 -4.82
CA SER A 248 4.78 -19.04 -5.58
C SER A 248 4.10 -17.68 -5.81
N LEU A 249 4.40 -16.69 -4.96
CA LEU A 249 3.88 -15.32 -5.05
C LEU A 249 4.64 -14.46 -6.08
N TRP A 250 5.81 -14.90 -6.51
CA TRP A 250 6.71 -14.12 -7.36
C TRP A 250 6.32 -14.18 -8.84
N ASP A 251 6.58 -13.08 -9.54
CA ASP A 251 6.46 -13.05 -10.99
C ASP A 251 7.58 -13.85 -11.68
N LYS A 252 7.43 -14.07 -12.99
CA LYS A 252 8.38 -14.85 -13.78
C LYS A 252 9.81 -14.29 -13.69
N ARG A 253 9.96 -12.96 -13.74
CA ARG A 253 11.25 -12.29 -13.66
C ARG A 253 11.92 -12.57 -12.32
N ALA A 254 11.23 -12.38 -11.19
CA ALA A 254 11.78 -12.62 -9.87
C ALA A 254 12.23 -14.08 -9.68
N LEU A 255 11.50 -15.04 -10.26
CA LEU A 255 11.89 -16.45 -10.25
C LEU A 255 13.13 -16.75 -11.12
N GLU A 256 13.19 -16.19 -12.32
CA GLU A 256 14.31 -16.41 -13.26
C GLU A 256 15.60 -15.71 -12.79
N CYS A 257 15.46 -14.57 -12.12
CA CYS A 257 16.55 -13.70 -11.69
C CYS A 257 16.90 -13.85 -10.20
N GLN A 258 16.46 -14.93 -9.55
CA GLN A 258 16.67 -15.10 -8.11
C GLN A 258 18.14 -15.19 -7.72
N GLY A 259 18.50 -14.59 -6.58
CA GLY A 259 19.81 -14.77 -5.97
C GLY A 259 20.90 -14.07 -6.79
N PRO A 260 22.09 -14.68 -6.93
CA PRO A 260 23.19 -14.13 -7.75
C PRO A 260 22.81 -13.83 -9.20
N LYS A 261 21.75 -14.45 -9.74
CA LYS A 261 21.29 -14.24 -11.12
C LYS A 261 20.73 -12.84 -11.36
N HIS A 262 20.33 -12.09 -10.32
CA HIS A 262 19.74 -10.76 -10.51
C HIS A 262 20.68 -9.79 -11.25
N MET A 263 21.99 -9.96 -11.09
CA MET A 263 23.03 -9.19 -11.77
C MET A 263 22.99 -9.35 -13.30
N GLN A 264 22.35 -10.41 -13.80
CA GLN A 264 22.21 -10.70 -15.24
C GLN A 264 20.88 -10.19 -15.81
N CYS A 265 19.99 -9.67 -14.95
CA CYS A 265 18.65 -9.20 -15.29
C CYS A 265 18.44 -7.69 -15.05
N MET A 266 19.53 -6.97 -14.84
CA MET A 266 19.55 -5.50 -14.70
C MET A 266 19.70 -4.81 -16.03
#